data_AF-A0A3M2LQH5-F1
#
_entry.id   AF-A0A3M2LQH5-F1
#
_cell.length_a   1.000
_cell.length_b   1.000
_cell.length_c   1.000
_cell.angle_alpha   90.00
_cell.angle_beta   90.00
_cell.angle_gamma   90.00
#
_symmetry.space_group_name_H-M   'P 1'
#
loop_
_entity.id
_entity.type
_entity.pdbx_description
1 polymer ?
#
loop_
_entity_poly.entity_id
_entity_poly.type
_entity_poly.pdbx_seq_one_letter_code
_entity_poly.pdbx_strand_id
1 'polypeptide(L)'
;MRADVEDHHLGRLAWTLAEHGWMTSSRPWERPRLLRVFHPLVPHIGESVRVHRHRARLFFFDSSGHILGSVRRLERVVAGLDAQLEPCRLVAQTHTRTRR
;
A
#
# COMPACT_ATOMS: atom_id res chain seq x y z
N MET A 1 10.58 1.69 -19.90
CA MET A 1 9.34 2.43 -20.17
C MET A 1 8.12 1.99 -19.36
N ARG A 2 7.67 0.71 -19.35
CA ARG A 2 6.52 0.30 -18.50
C ARG A 2 6.83 0.29 -16.99
N ALA A 3 8.01 -0.18 -16.61
CA ALA A 3 8.43 -0.25 -15.20
C ALA A 3 8.49 1.15 -14.55
N ASP A 4 8.97 2.14 -15.30
CA ASP A 4 9.13 3.51 -14.82
C ASP A 4 7.79 4.17 -14.47
N VAL A 5 6.72 3.83 -15.22
CA VAL A 5 5.36 4.33 -14.99
C VAL A 5 4.73 3.66 -13.76
N GLU A 6 4.92 2.36 -13.60
CA GLU A 6 4.46 1.62 -12.42
C GLU A 6 5.16 2.12 -11.15
N ASP A 7 6.49 2.28 -11.20
CA ASP A 7 7.30 2.82 -10.11
C ASP A 7 6.88 4.24 -9.74
N HIS A 8 6.60 5.10 -10.73
CA HIS A 8 6.10 6.45 -10.48
C HIS A 8 4.78 6.44 -9.69
N HIS A 9 3.82 5.59 -10.08
CA HIS A 9 2.53 5.52 -9.40
C HIS A 9 2.63 4.87 -8.01
N LEU A 10 3.48 3.84 -7.85
CA LEU A 10 3.76 3.26 -6.54
C LEU A 10 4.47 4.25 -5.62
N GLY A 11 5.41 5.05 -6.13
CA GLY A 11 6.07 6.11 -5.35
C GLY A 11 5.10 7.19 -4.87
N ARG A 12 4.16 7.61 -5.73
CA ARG A 12 3.10 8.54 -5.33
C ARG A 12 2.20 7.95 -4.24
N LEU A 13 1.79 6.70 -4.37
CA LEU A 13 0.99 6.01 -3.35
C LEU A 13 1.77 5.88 -2.03
N ALA A 14 3.05 5.52 -2.10
CA ALA A 14 3.93 5.41 -0.94
C ALA A 14 4.01 6.72 -0.16
N TRP A 15 4.15 7.84 -0.87
CA TRP A 15 4.18 9.16 -0.27
C TRP A 15 2.87 9.50 0.45
N THR A 16 1.70 9.30 -0.19
CA THR A 16 0.40 9.58 0.44
C THR A 16 0.14 8.66 1.63
N LEU A 17 0.54 7.39 1.56
CA LEU A 17 0.42 6.46 2.68
C LEU A 17 1.27 6.87 3.89
N ALA A 18 2.45 7.45 3.65
CA ALA A 18 3.31 7.96 4.71
C ALA A 18 2.64 9.10 5.50
N GLU A 19 1.90 9.98 4.82
CA GLU A 19 1.11 11.03 5.50
C GLU A 19 0.01 10.46 6.39
N HIS A 20 -0.50 9.27 6.05
CA HIS A 20 -1.47 8.52 6.86
C HIS A 20 -0.78 7.66 7.94
N GLY A 21 0.53 7.78 8.14
CA GLY A 21 1.26 7.05 9.18
C GLY A 21 1.55 5.59 8.86
N TRP A 22 1.40 5.17 7.60
CA TRP A 22 1.84 3.85 7.14
C TRP A 22 3.30 3.89 6.71
N MET A 23 4.02 2.81 6.98
CA MET A 23 5.33 2.58 6.36
C MET A 23 5.16 1.79 5.07
N THR A 24 6.04 2.07 4.12
CA THR A 24 6.08 1.32 2.87
C THR A 24 7.49 0.81 2.56
N SER A 25 7.55 -0.31 1.85
CA SER A 25 8.80 -0.90 1.35
C SER A 25 8.58 -1.38 -0.07
N SER A 26 9.44 -0.93 -0.98
CA SER A 26 9.49 -1.44 -2.35
C SER A 26 10.61 -2.46 -2.49
N ARG A 27 10.39 -3.47 -3.33
CA ARG A 27 11.43 -4.42 -3.74
C ARG A 27 11.72 -4.19 -5.23
N PRO A 28 12.72 -3.35 -5.57
CA PRO A 28 12.94 -2.94 -6.96
C PRO A 28 13.44 -4.08 -7.87
N TRP A 29 13.79 -5.23 -7.33
CA TRP A 29 14.15 -6.42 -8.10
C TRP A 29 12.96 -7.34 -8.39
N GLU A 30 11.80 -7.12 -7.76
CA GLU A 30 10.62 -7.97 -7.91
C GLU A 30 9.81 -7.61 -9.17
N ARG A 31 9.32 -8.63 -9.89
CA ARG A 31 8.52 -8.49 -11.12
C ARG A 31 7.28 -9.40 -10.99
N PRO A 32 6.05 -8.85 -10.94
CA PRO A 32 5.69 -7.43 -11.02
C PRO A 32 6.18 -6.62 -9.82
N ARG A 33 6.33 -5.30 -9.99
CA ARG A 33 6.75 -4.40 -8.91
C ARG A 33 5.68 -4.33 -7.83
N LEU A 34 6.09 -4.53 -6.59
CA LEU A 34 5.22 -4.51 -5.41
C LEU A 34 5.65 -3.39 -4.46
N LEU A 35 4.66 -2.72 -3.87
CA LEU A 35 4.80 -1.83 -2.73
C LEU A 35 4.14 -2.51 -1.53
N ARG A 36 4.94 -2.91 -0.56
CA ARG A 36 4.43 -3.41 0.71
C ARG A 36 4.06 -2.24 1.61
N VAL A 37 2.89 -2.28 2.21
CA VAL A 37 2.31 -1.28 3.13
C VAL A 37 2.09 -1.95 4.47
N PHE A 38 2.57 -1.35 5.56
CA PHE A 38 2.48 -1.94 6.89
C PHE A 38 2.56 -0.88 7.98
N HIS A 39 2.07 -1.24 9.18
CA HIS A 39 2.21 -0.36 10.34
C HIS A 39 3.61 -0.52 10.97
N PRO A 40 4.32 0.56 11.34
CA PRO A 40 5.69 0.50 11.87
C PRO A 40 5.85 -0.40 13.12
N LEU A 41 4.84 -0.39 14.00
CA LEU A 41 4.86 -1.18 15.24
C LEU A 41 4.51 -2.68 15.06
N VAL A 42 3.97 -3.06 13.90
CA VAL A 42 3.66 -4.46 13.56
C VAL A 42 4.13 -4.77 12.14
N PRO A 43 5.45 -4.66 11.86
CA PRO A 43 5.96 -4.65 10.49
C PRO A 43 5.80 -5.98 9.75
N HIS A 44 5.40 -7.05 10.44
CA HIS A 44 5.16 -8.37 9.85
C HIS A 44 3.77 -8.49 9.20
N ILE A 45 2.81 -7.66 9.61
CA ILE A 45 1.44 -7.66 9.07
C ILE A 45 1.27 -6.44 8.15
N GLY A 46 0.71 -6.66 6.96
CA GLY A 46 0.54 -5.60 5.97
C GLY A 46 -0.12 -6.10 4.69
N GLU A 47 -0.15 -5.22 3.69
CA GLU A 47 -0.68 -5.49 2.36
C GLU A 47 0.39 -5.24 1.30
N SER A 48 0.34 -5.97 0.18
CA SER A 48 1.17 -5.74 -1.00
C SER A 48 0.33 -5.15 -2.11
N VAL A 49 0.72 -3.98 -2.58
CA VAL A 49 0.04 -3.25 -3.64
C VAL A 49 0.87 -3.30 -4.91
N ARG A 50 0.22 -3.57 -6.04
CA ARG A 50 0.85 -3.49 -7.37
C ARG A 50 0.07 -2.57 -8.29
N VAL A 51 0.76 -2.00 -9.27
CA VAL A 51 0.12 -1.27 -10.37
C VAL A 51 0.02 -2.20 -11.57
N HIS A 52 -1.15 -2.26 -12.19
CA HIS A 52 -1.32 -3.00 -13.42
C HIS A 52 -2.32 -2.33 -14.35
N ARG A 53 -2.22 -2.62 -15.65
CA ARG A 53 -3.15 -2.12 -16.66
C ARG A 53 -4.35 -3.06 -16.77
N HIS A 54 -5.55 -2.53 -16.59
CA HIS A 54 -6.80 -3.23 -16.80
C HIS A 54 -7.70 -2.39 -17.73
N ARG A 55 -8.17 -2.98 -18.83
CA ARG A 55 -9.01 -2.30 -19.85
C ARG A 55 -8.45 -0.92 -20.27
N ALA A 56 -7.18 -0.92 -20.70
CA ALA A 56 -6.41 0.27 -21.14
C ALA A 56 -6.10 1.34 -20.06
N ARG A 57 -6.57 1.20 -18.82
CA ARG A 57 -6.30 2.14 -17.72
C ARG A 57 -5.43 1.49 -16.64
N LEU A 58 -4.70 2.30 -15.88
CA LEU A 58 -3.88 1.84 -14.77
C LEU A 58 -4.68 1.87 -13.46
N PHE A 59 -4.53 0.80 -12.68
CA PHE A 59 -5.16 0.62 -11.38
C PHE A 59 -4.17 0.07 -10.37
N PHE A 60 -4.43 0.35 -9.10
CA PHE A 60 -3.80 -0.34 -7.98
C PHE A 60 -4.59 -1.62 -7.66
N PHE A 61 -3.85 -2.67 -7.35
CA PHE A 61 -4.37 -3.97 -6.98
C PHE A 61 -3.77 -4.39 -5.63
N ASP A 62 -4.57 -5.04 -4.80
CA ASP A 62 -4.10 -5.71 -3.59
C ASP A 62 -3.42 -7.06 -3.91
N SER A 63 -2.90 -7.73 -2.89
CA SER A 63 -2.29 -9.07 -3.01
C SER A 63 -3.27 -10.15 -3.47
N SER A 64 -4.57 -9.97 -3.24
CA SER A 64 -5.63 -10.87 -3.69
C SER A 64 -6.01 -10.66 -5.16
N GLY A 65 -5.52 -9.59 -5.79
CA GLY A 65 -5.82 -9.23 -7.17
C GLY A 65 -7.10 -8.41 -7.35
N HIS A 66 -7.69 -7.87 -6.27
CA HIS A 66 -8.82 -6.96 -6.37
C HIS A 66 -8.36 -5.55 -6.72
N ILE A 67 -9.21 -4.82 -7.46
CA ILE A 67 -8.96 -3.42 -7.80
C ILE A 67 -9.25 -2.55 -6.59
N LEU A 68 -8.21 -1.94 -6.04
CA LEU A 68 -8.34 -0.93 -4.98
C LEU A 68 -8.84 0.40 -5.53
N GLY A 69 -8.38 0.77 -6.74
CA GLY A 69 -8.80 2.00 -7.40
C GLY A 69 -7.91 2.40 -8.56
N SER A 70 -8.34 3.44 -9.30
CA SER A 70 -7.53 4.00 -10.38
C SER A 70 -6.31 4.73 -9.82
N VAL A 71 -5.18 4.69 -10.55
CA VAL A 71 -3.97 5.45 -10.18
C VAL A 71 -4.16 6.97 -10.09
N ARG A 72 -5.30 7.49 -10.60
CA ARG A 72 -5.68 8.90 -10.52
C ARG A 72 -6.46 9.26 -9.24
N ARG A 73 -6.87 8.28 -8.43
CA ARG A 73 -7.71 8.46 -7.25
C ARG A 73 -6.98 7.95 -5.99
N LEU A 74 -5.83 8.56 -5.68
CA LEU A 74 -4.95 8.15 -4.57
C LEU A 74 -5.68 8.14 -3.24
N GLU A 75 -6.39 9.22 -2.89
CA GLU A 75 -7.15 9.33 -1.63
C GLU A 75 -8.12 8.16 -1.41
N ARG A 76 -8.83 7.76 -2.47
CA ARG A 76 -9.77 6.64 -2.38
C ARG A 76 -9.06 5.30 -2.17
N VAL A 77 -7.89 5.13 -2.77
CA VAL A 77 -7.06 3.93 -2.62
C VAL A 77 -6.48 3.87 -1.21
N VAL A 78 -5.99 4.99 -0.71
CA VAL A 78 -5.49 5.12 0.66
C VAL A 78 -6.59 4.85 1.68
N ALA A 79 -7.78 5.44 1.51
CA ALA A 79 -8.92 5.15 2.39
C ALA A 79 -9.31 3.65 2.40
N GLY A 80 -9.23 2.98 1.25
CA GLY A 80 -9.44 1.53 1.15
C GLY A 80 -8.40 0.73 1.92
N LEU A 81 -7.12 1.09 1.76
CA LEU A 81 -6.00 0.46 2.48
C LEU A 81 -6.05 0.75 3.99
N ASP A 82 -6.43 1.97 4.38
CA ASP A 82 -6.66 2.35 5.78
C ASP A 82 -7.71 1.46 6.41
N ALA A 83 -8.86 1.27 5.75
CA ALA A 83 -9.94 0.41 6.25
C ALA A 83 -9.50 -1.06 6.32
N GLN A 84 -8.77 -1.54 5.31
CA GLN A 84 -8.30 -2.92 5.25
C GLN A 84 -7.25 -3.22 6.33
N LEU A 85 -6.36 -2.27 6.60
CA LEU A 85 -5.26 -2.43 7.55
C LEU A 85 -5.58 -1.88 8.95
N GLU A 86 -6.78 -1.34 9.18
CA GLU A 86 -7.23 -0.84 10.48
C GLU A 86 -6.95 -1.81 11.64
N PRO A 87 -7.16 -3.14 11.50
CA PRO A 87 -6.82 -4.09 12.56
C PRO A 87 -5.33 -4.05 12.97
N CYS A 88 -4.42 -3.73 12.04
CA CYS A 88 -2.99 -3.58 12.34
C CYS A 88 -2.73 -2.37 13.25
N ARG A 89 -3.46 -1.27 13.07
CA ARG A 89 -3.39 -0.11 13.96
C ARG A 89 -3.91 -0.45 15.36
N LEU A 90 -5.01 -1.20 15.48
CA LEU A 90 -5.54 -1.63 16.77
C LEU A 90 -4.57 -2.54 17.53
N VAL A 91 -3.95 -3.50 16.84
CA VAL A 91 -2.92 -4.38 17.44
C VAL A 91 -1.73 -3.55 17.92
N ALA A 92 -1.27 -2.59 17.12
CA ALA A 92 -0.17 -1.71 17.48
C ALA A 92 -0.46 -0.87 18.74
N GLN A 93 -1.69 -0.35 18.87
CA GLN A 93 -2.12 0.39 20.06
C GLN A 93 -2.14 -0.48 21.32
N THR A 94 -2.58 -1.74 21.20
CA THR A 94 -2.55 -2.72 22.30
C THR A 94 -1.12 -2.97 22.78
N HIS A 95 -0.18 -3.16 21.85
CA HIS A 95 1.25 -3.35 22.15
C HIS A 95 1.88 -2.15 22.87
N THR A 96 1.36 -0.94 22.62
CA THR A 96 1.87 0.29 23.24
C THR A 96 1.37 0.44 24.68
N ARG A 97 0.18 -0.11 24.99
CA ARG A 97 -0.41 -0.09 26.34
C ARG A 97 0.22 -1.10 27.30
N THR A 98 0.67 -2.26 26.83
CA THR A 98 1.29 -3.29 27.69
C THR A 98 2.74 -2.97 28.07
N ARG A 99 3.38 -2.00 27.41
CA ARG A 99 4.75 -1.57 27.69
C ARG A 99 4.84 -0.31 28.57
N ARG A 100 3.72 0.18 29.09
CA ARG A 100 3.65 1.22 30.13
C ARG A 100 3.29 0.58 31.45
#